data_AF-A0A3L7XSM7-F1
#
_entry.id   AF-A0A3L7XSM7-F1
#
_cell.length_a   1.000
_cell.length_b   1.000
_cell.length_c   1.000
_cell.angle_alpha   90.00
_cell.angle_beta   90.00
_cell.angle_gamma   90.00
#
_symmetry.space_group_name_H-M   'P 1'
#
loop_
_entity.id
_entity.type
_entity.pdbx_description
1 polymer ?
#
loop_
_entity_poly.entity_id
_entity_poly.type
_entity_poly.pdbx_seq_one_letter_code
_entity_poly.pdbx_strand_id
1 'polypeptide(L)'
;MLAAVGAAAWWWQSGANRPETMARGLRLRAWLADPGAHVAWEVRAGQRCANAPLLMPTTGLIGFGWNDSFRPGHRHSGYDIFSPLGVENMEPVVAASAGYLTRERDWFSTVIIRHPNFGGVQPPAQVWTYYTHMAAADGKQSFVAAEFPPGTHEVFVEAGTVLGKQGTWSGTQHIPTGLHLHFSVVRSKSDGGYANETGIDNTYDPGPLLGVTADANGVLRCAS
;
A
#
# COMPACT_ATOMS: atom_id res chain seq x y z
N MET A 1 -7.64 -49.65 -1.27
CA MET A 1 -7.22 -48.98 -0.01
C MET A 1 -5.87 -48.36 -0.28
N LEU A 2 -5.84 -47.04 -0.54
CA LEU A 2 -5.32 -45.99 0.36
C LEU A 2 -3.78 -46.08 0.48
N ALA A 3 -2.98 -45.04 0.30
CA ALA A 3 -3.26 -43.61 0.35
C ALA A 3 -2.20 -42.81 -0.41
N ALA A 4 -2.63 -41.64 -0.87
CA ALA A 4 -1.82 -40.59 -1.45
C ALA A 4 -0.79 -40.03 -0.44
N VAL A 5 0.48 -40.02 -0.84
CA VAL A 5 1.53 -39.25 -0.18
C VAL A 5 1.74 -37.98 -1.00
N GLY A 6 0.93 -36.95 -0.75
CA GLY A 6 0.94 -35.73 -1.59
C GLY A 6 0.78 -34.40 -0.86
N ALA A 7 0.44 -34.36 0.43
CA ALA A 7 -0.06 -33.12 1.04
C ALA A 7 0.82 -32.48 2.13
N ALA A 8 1.97 -33.08 2.48
CA ALA A 8 2.76 -32.60 3.63
C ALA A 8 3.84 -31.54 3.31
N ALA A 9 4.21 -31.36 2.03
CA ALA A 9 5.29 -30.44 1.65
C ALA A 9 4.85 -28.98 1.45
N TRP A 10 3.55 -28.68 1.52
CA TRP A 10 2.99 -27.35 1.24
C TRP A 10 2.75 -26.47 2.48
N TRP A 11 3.04 -26.98 3.69
CA TRP A 11 2.69 -26.30 4.95
C TRP A 11 3.89 -25.72 5.71
N TRP A 12 5.03 -25.53 5.04
CA TRP A 12 6.25 -24.98 5.65
C TRP A 12 6.91 -23.89 4.80
N GLN A 13 6.13 -22.87 4.41
CA GLN A 13 6.64 -21.63 3.80
C GLN A 13 6.55 -20.40 4.71
N SER A 14 6.54 -20.58 6.04
CA SER A 14 6.63 -19.46 6.99
C SER A 14 8.06 -18.87 7.13
N GLY A 15 9.03 -19.36 6.34
CA GLY A 15 10.40 -18.84 6.26
C GLY A 15 10.83 -18.31 4.89
N ALA A 16 10.07 -18.54 3.81
CA ALA A 16 10.54 -18.32 2.44
C ALA A 16 10.65 -16.83 2.04
N ASN A 17 9.87 -15.93 2.65
CA ASN A 17 9.92 -14.50 2.30
C ASN A 17 10.92 -13.68 3.12
N ARG A 18 11.45 -14.18 4.24
CA ARG A 18 12.38 -13.40 5.09
C ARG A 18 13.67 -12.99 4.37
N PRO A 19 14.32 -13.84 3.56
CA PRO A 19 15.51 -13.42 2.80
C PRO A 19 15.20 -12.25 1.86
N GLU A 20 14.04 -12.29 1.18
CA GLU A 20 13.62 -11.22 0.28
C GLU A 20 13.26 -9.93 1.05
N THR A 21 12.54 -10.03 2.17
CA THR A 21 12.25 -8.87 3.03
C THR A 21 13.55 -8.22 3.55
N MET A 22 14.58 -9.01 3.87
CA MET A 22 15.90 -8.48 4.25
C MET A 22 16.61 -7.79 3.07
N ALA A 23 16.58 -8.40 1.88
CA ALA A 23 17.15 -7.81 0.66
C ALA A 23 16.46 -6.48 0.29
N ARG A 24 15.13 -6.42 0.44
CA ARG A 24 14.33 -5.18 0.32
C ARG A 24 14.80 -4.10 1.28
N GLY A 25 15.00 -4.45 2.56
CA GLY A 25 15.53 -3.52 3.55
C GLY A 25 16.91 -2.96 3.18
N LEU A 26 17.78 -3.78 2.58
CA LEU A 26 19.09 -3.31 2.08
C LEU A 26 18.95 -2.36 0.88
N ARG A 27 18.05 -2.66 -0.06
CA ARG A 27 17.76 -1.78 -1.21
C ARG A 27 17.17 -0.44 -0.77
N LEU A 28 16.23 -0.46 0.18
CA LEU A 28 15.67 0.76 0.76
C LEU A 28 16.77 1.61 1.43
N ARG A 29 17.68 1.00 2.19
CA ARG A 29 18.81 1.75 2.79
C ARG A 29 19.74 2.35 1.73
N ALA A 30 20.06 1.59 0.67
CA ALA A 30 20.89 2.08 -0.42
C ALA A 30 20.24 3.27 -1.14
N TRP A 31 18.93 3.18 -1.41
CA TRP A 31 18.18 4.27 -2.02
C TRP A 31 18.04 5.47 -1.08
N LEU A 32 17.75 5.29 0.21
CA LEU A 32 17.69 6.40 1.17
C LEU A 32 19.02 7.14 1.32
N ALA A 33 20.14 6.44 1.13
CA ALA A 33 21.47 7.05 1.18
C ALA A 33 21.77 7.94 -0.05
N ASP A 34 21.24 7.58 -1.23
CA ASP A 34 21.38 8.34 -2.46
C ASP A 34 20.20 8.07 -3.42
N PRO A 35 19.04 8.76 -3.25
CA PRO A 35 17.88 8.54 -4.13
C PRO A 35 18.19 8.92 -5.58
N GLY A 36 19.04 9.93 -5.78
CA GLY A 36 19.43 10.44 -7.10
C GLY A 36 20.16 9.41 -7.96
N ALA A 37 21.01 8.58 -7.35
CA ALA A 37 21.67 7.46 -8.03
C ALA A 37 20.71 6.30 -8.39
N HIS A 38 19.51 6.27 -7.81
CA HIS A 38 18.57 5.15 -7.88
C HIS A 38 17.20 5.56 -8.43
N VAL A 39 17.11 6.67 -9.17
CA VAL A 39 15.85 7.18 -9.76
C VAL A 39 15.13 6.13 -10.61
N ALA A 40 15.86 5.23 -11.27
CA ALA A 40 15.29 4.15 -12.08
C ALA A 40 14.53 3.09 -11.25
N TRP A 41 14.64 3.11 -9.92
CA TRP A 41 13.90 2.23 -9.01
C TRP A 41 12.55 2.82 -8.58
N GLU A 42 12.31 4.09 -8.87
CA GLU A 42 11.12 4.81 -8.41
C GLU A 42 9.92 4.57 -9.32
N VAL A 43 8.73 4.56 -8.71
CA VAL A 43 7.44 4.76 -9.37
C VAL A 43 7.00 6.22 -9.26
N ARG A 44 6.12 6.68 -10.15
CA ARG A 44 5.63 8.07 -10.16
C ARG A 44 4.15 8.15 -9.80
N ALA A 45 3.74 9.10 -8.97
CA ALA A 45 2.32 9.34 -8.67
C ALA A 45 1.49 9.55 -9.94
N GLY A 46 0.32 8.92 -10.02
CA GLY A 46 -0.57 9.01 -11.19
C GLY A 46 -0.10 8.21 -12.42
N GLN A 47 1.07 7.58 -12.38
CA GLN A 47 1.54 6.71 -13.45
C GLN A 47 0.67 5.46 -13.52
N ARG A 48 0.29 5.06 -14.75
CA ARG A 48 -0.25 3.73 -15.03
C ARG A 48 0.86 2.83 -15.53
N CYS A 49 1.06 1.69 -14.88
CA CYS A 49 2.03 0.69 -15.30
C CYS A 49 1.35 -0.40 -16.13
N ALA A 50 1.90 -0.66 -17.31
CA ALA A 50 1.27 -1.51 -18.32
C ALA A 50 -0.25 -1.17 -18.46
N ASN A 51 -1.11 -2.20 -18.44
CA ASN A 51 -2.57 -2.05 -18.46
C ASN A 51 -3.20 -2.29 -17.08
N ALA A 52 -2.47 -2.02 -16.00
CA ALA A 52 -2.97 -2.27 -14.65
C ALA A 52 -4.20 -1.40 -14.33
N PRO A 53 -5.16 -1.91 -13.52
CA PRO A 53 -6.39 -1.19 -13.21
C PRO A 53 -6.15 0.06 -12.34
N LEU A 54 -5.13 0.06 -11.49
CA LEU A 54 -4.81 1.15 -10.57
C LEU A 54 -3.65 2.00 -11.07
N LEU A 55 -3.72 3.29 -10.78
CA LEU A 55 -2.60 4.23 -10.85
C LEU A 55 -1.71 4.07 -9.62
N MET A 56 -0.44 4.41 -9.78
CA MET A 56 0.48 4.59 -8.67
C MET A 56 -0.03 5.68 -7.72
N PRO A 57 -0.22 5.39 -6.43
CA PRO A 57 -0.85 6.34 -5.50
C PRO A 57 0.11 7.41 -4.99
N THR A 58 1.43 7.29 -5.23
CA THR A 58 2.43 8.27 -4.81
C THR A 58 3.74 8.05 -5.57
N THR A 59 4.67 9.01 -5.50
CA THR A 59 6.01 8.87 -6.07
C THR A 59 6.96 8.27 -5.04
N GLY A 60 7.82 7.35 -5.47
CA GLY A 60 8.92 6.87 -4.64
C GLY A 60 9.33 5.43 -4.89
N LEU A 61 10.13 4.91 -3.95
CA LEU A 61 10.57 3.51 -3.98
C LEU A 61 9.55 2.62 -3.26
N ILE A 62 9.13 1.52 -3.91
CA ILE A 62 8.38 0.46 -3.22
C ILE A 62 9.37 -0.34 -2.37
N GLY A 63 9.46 0.02 -1.08
CA GLY A 63 10.41 -0.57 -0.14
C GLY A 63 9.97 -1.94 0.35
N PHE A 64 8.68 -2.12 0.62
CA PHE A 64 8.11 -3.38 1.08
C PHE A 64 6.81 -3.69 0.35
N GLY A 65 6.62 -4.96 0.02
CA GLY A 65 5.48 -5.46 -0.72
C GLY A 65 4.55 -6.32 0.13
N TRP A 66 3.49 -6.80 -0.51
CA TRP A 66 2.52 -7.70 0.11
C TRP A 66 3.20 -9.02 0.49
N ASN A 67 2.81 -9.57 1.65
CA ASN A 67 3.35 -10.80 2.21
C ASN A 67 4.84 -10.77 2.62
N ASP A 68 5.46 -9.59 2.68
CA ASP A 68 6.73 -9.43 3.39
C ASP A 68 6.55 -9.74 4.89
N SER A 69 7.60 -10.26 5.54
CA SER A 69 7.51 -10.69 6.94
C SER A 69 8.74 -10.27 7.73
N PHE A 70 8.56 -9.30 8.62
CA PHE A 70 9.61 -8.73 9.48
C PHE A 70 9.82 -9.51 10.77
N ARG A 71 8.82 -10.29 11.19
CA ARG A 71 8.84 -11.12 12.39
C ARG A 71 7.87 -12.29 12.24
N PRO A 72 8.11 -13.43 12.92
CA PRO A 72 7.22 -14.59 12.84
C PRO A 72 5.76 -14.23 13.12
N GLY A 73 4.83 -14.76 12.32
CA GLY A 73 3.38 -14.53 12.48
C GLY A 73 2.86 -13.21 11.92
N HIS A 74 3.71 -12.30 11.44
CA HIS A 74 3.30 -11.04 10.83
C HIS A 74 3.59 -11.03 9.33
N ARG A 75 2.58 -10.69 8.54
CA ARG A 75 2.63 -10.59 7.08
C ARG A 75 2.14 -9.22 6.68
N HIS A 76 2.91 -8.53 5.85
CA HIS A 76 2.60 -7.17 5.39
C HIS A 76 1.44 -7.21 4.39
N SER A 77 0.38 -6.44 4.64
CA SER A 77 -0.89 -6.51 3.91
C SER A 77 -1.05 -5.44 2.83
N GLY A 78 0.04 -4.76 2.47
CA GLY A 78 0.05 -3.68 1.50
C GLY A 78 1.43 -3.46 0.92
N TYR A 79 1.61 -2.29 0.31
CA TYR A 79 2.86 -1.81 -0.25
C TYR A 79 3.26 -0.54 0.49
N ASP A 80 4.53 -0.48 0.91
CA ASP A 80 5.11 0.70 1.53
C ASP A 80 5.95 1.45 0.50
N ILE A 81 5.52 2.67 0.16
CA ILE A 81 6.13 3.48 -0.89
C ILE A 81 6.77 4.72 -0.24
N PHE A 82 8.10 4.79 -0.30
CA PHE A 82 8.92 5.79 0.41
C PHE A 82 9.21 6.99 -0.48
N SER A 83 8.95 8.20 0.03
CA SER A 83 9.12 9.44 -0.74
C SER A 83 10.59 9.80 -1.02
N PRO A 84 10.96 10.16 -2.27
CA PRO A 84 12.31 10.63 -2.60
C PRO A 84 12.64 11.98 -1.97
N LEU A 85 11.63 12.74 -1.53
CA LEU A 85 11.81 14.06 -0.93
C LEU A 85 12.36 13.98 0.49
N GLY A 86 12.16 12.85 1.19
CA GLY A 86 12.67 12.66 2.56
C GLY A 86 12.08 13.60 3.61
N VAL A 87 10.99 14.32 3.30
CA VAL A 87 10.34 15.30 4.18
C VAL A 87 8.83 15.05 4.24
N GLU A 88 8.27 15.07 5.46
CA GLU A 88 6.83 14.97 5.70
C GLU A 88 6.03 16.08 4.99
N ASN A 89 4.76 15.84 4.68
CA ASN A 89 3.84 16.85 4.13
C ASN A 89 4.34 17.48 2.80
N MET A 90 5.16 16.77 2.05
CA MET A 90 5.67 17.20 0.74
C MET A 90 5.17 16.30 -0.39
N GLU A 91 5.37 14.99 -0.29
CA GLU A 91 5.04 14.05 -1.37
C GLU A 91 3.53 13.78 -1.45
N PRO A 92 2.86 14.08 -2.58
CA PRO A 92 1.44 13.85 -2.73
C PRO A 92 1.05 12.36 -2.70
N VAL A 93 -0.11 12.11 -2.11
CA VAL A 93 -0.84 10.84 -2.22
C VAL A 93 -2.08 11.11 -3.06
N VAL A 94 -2.30 10.30 -4.09
CA VAL A 94 -3.40 10.44 -5.05
C VAL A 94 -4.27 9.19 -5.11
N ALA A 95 -5.54 9.36 -5.50
CA ALA A 95 -6.47 8.27 -5.70
C ALA A 95 -5.98 7.34 -6.81
N ALA A 96 -5.76 6.06 -6.47
CA ALA A 96 -5.29 5.06 -7.41
C ALA A 96 -6.35 4.74 -8.50
N SER A 97 -7.63 4.96 -8.22
CA SER A 97 -8.72 4.83 -9.17
C SER A 97 -9.90 5.70 -8.73
N ALA A 98 -10.82 5.97 -9.65
CA ALA A 98 -12.06 6.64 -9.32
C ALA A 98 -12.92 5.76 -8.40
N GLY A 99 -13.67 6.40 -7.51
CA GLY A 99 -14.51 5.69 -6.54
C GLY A 99 -15.11 6.62 -5.50
N TYR A 100 -15.58 6.02 -4.41
CA TYR A 100 -16.29 6.74 -3.35
C TYR A 100 -15.43 6.78 -2.09
N LEU A 101 -14.86 7.95 -1.80
CA LEU A 101 -13.98 8.20 -0.68
C LEU A 101 -14.74 8.31 0.63
N THR A 102 -14.20 7.63 1.65
CA THR A 102 -14.62 7.72 3.04
C THR A 102 -13.41 8.03 3.92
N ARG A 103 -13.62 8.90 4.91
CA ARG A 103 -12.73 9.15 6.04
C ARG A 103 -13.55 9.06 7.31
N GLU A 104 -13.35 8.01 8.09
CA GLU A 104 -14.06 7.85 9.36
C GLU A 104 -13.77 9.01 10.32
N ARG A 105 -14.67 9.23 11.28
CA ARG A 105 -14.57 10.37 12.23
C ARG A 105 -13.31 10.30 13.09
N ASP A 106 -12.86 9.10 13.44
CA ASP A 106 -11.69 8.82 14.26
C ASP A 106 -10.40 8.59 13.44
N TRP A 107 -10.49 8.63 12.11
CA TRP A 107 -9.32 8.44 11.24
C TRP A 107 -8.50 9.72 11.08
N PHE A 108 -7.37 9.73 11.77
CA PHE A 108 -6.46 10.88 11.78
C PHE A 108 -5.63 11.01 10.49
N SER A 109 -5.09 9.91 9.98
CA SER A 109 -4.07 9.91 8.91
C SER A 109 -4.49 9.09 7.68
N THR A 110 -5.77 8.76 7.57
CA THR A 110 -6.24 7.66 6.74
C THR A 110 -7.47 8.04 5.94
N VAL A 111 -7.54 7.57 4.69
CA VAL A 111 -8.77 7.54 3.89
C VAL A 111 -8.90 6.18 3.20
N ILE A 112 -10.12 5.84 2.79
CA ILE A 112 -10.41 4.62 2.04
C ILE A 112 -11.36 4.94 0.88
N ILE A 113 -11.21 4.27 -0.27
CA ILE A 113 -12.04 4.51 -1.46
C ILE A 113 -12.70 3.21 -1.88
N ARG A 114 -14.03 3.22 -1.99
CA ARG A 114 -14.84 2.08 -2.44
C ARG A 114 -14.86 1.98 -3.97
N HIS A 115 -14.71 0.77 -4.49
CA HIS A 115 -14.83 0.45 -5.91
C HIS A 115 -15.86 -0.69 -6.08
N PRO A 116 -17.12 -0.40 -6.44
CA PRO A 116 -18.27 -1.34 -6.32
C PRO A 116 -18.20 -2.59 -7.20
N ASN A 117 -17.60 -2.50 -8.40
CA ASN A 117 -17.48 -3.61 -9.33
C ASN A 117 -16.08 -3.61 -9.95
N PHE A 118 -15.08 -3.86 -9.12
CA PHE A 118 -13.68 -3.73 -9.52
C PHE A 118 -13.25 -4.94 -10.34
N GLY A 119 -13.09 -4.75 -11.66
CA GLY A 119 -12.68 -5.81 -12.59
C GLY A 119 -11.22 -6.24 -12.47
N GLY A 120 -10.41 -5.56 -11.65
CA GLY A 120 -9.01 -5.92 -11.39
C GLY A 120 -8.83 -7.18 -10.55
N VAL A 121 -9.89 -7.65 -9.89
CA VAL A 121 -9.91 -8.90 -9.13
C VAL A 121 -10.79 -9.94 -9.82
N GLN A 122 -10.54 -11.22 -9.56
CA GLN A 122 -11.28 -12.33 -10.18
C GLN A 122 -11.89 -13.26 -9.11
N PRO A 123 -13.23 -13.43 -9.08
CA PRO A 123 -14.22 -12.71 -9.90
C PRO A 123 -14.27 -11.20 -9.58
N PRO A 124 -14.79 -10.35 -10.49
CA PRO A 124 -15.03 -8.94 -10.20
C PRO A 124 -15.86 -8.77 -8.92
N ALA A 125 -15.43 -7.87 -8.05
CA ALA A 125 -16.01 -7.71 -6.73
C ALA A 125 -15.89 -6.25 -6.25
N GLN A 126 -16.63 -5.91 -5.20
CA GLN A 126 -16.37 -4.67 -4.49
C GLN A 126 -15.08 -4.77 -3.69
N VAL A 127 -14.17 -3.84 -3.92
CA VAL A 127 -12.92 -3.70 -3.16
C VAL A 127 -12.77 -2.28 -2.64
N TRP A 128 -11.81 -2.09 -1.77
CA TRP A 128 -11.50 -0.81 -1.16
C TRP A 128 -10.00 -0.52 -1.28
N THR A 129 -9.61 0.66 -1.76
CA THR A 129 -8.21 1.10 -1.67
C THR A 129 -8.01 1.92 -0.41
N TYR A 130 -6.98 1.59 0.38
CA TYR A 130 -6.72 2.17 1.70
C TYR A 130 -5.37 2.88 1.71
N TYR A 131 -5.34 4.09 2.26
CA TYR A 131 -4.20 5.01 2.25
C TYR A 131 -3.98 5.53 3.67
N THR A 132 -2.82 5.31 4.27
CA THR A 132 -2.54 5.72 5.66
C THR A 132 -1.16 6.36 5.86
N HIS A 133 -0.83 6.66 7.11
CA HIS A 133 0.38 7.36 7.57
C HIS A 133 0.50 8.82 7.11
N MET A 134 -0.57 9.40 6.56
CA MET A 134 -0.62 10.80 6.11
C MET A 134 -0.79 11.78 7.28
N ALA A 135 0.13 11.76 8.24
CA ALA A 135 0.17 12.68 9.37
C ALA A 135 1.58 12.78 9.98
N ALA A 136 1.81 13.85 10.73
CA ALA A 136 3.07 14.10 11.42
C ALA A 136 3.36 13.05 12.50
N ALA A 137 4.64 12.77 12.73
CA ALA A 137 5.12 11.84 13.76
C ALA A 137 4.51 12.10 15.15
N ASP A 138 4.30 13.36 15.51
CA ASP A 138 3.83 13.78 16.83
C ASP A 138 2.29 13.71 16.99
N GLY A 139 1.57 13.33 15.93
CA GLY A 139 0.12 13.19 15.94
C GLY A 139 -0.65 14.51 16.05
N LYS A 140 0.00 15.67 15.87
CA LYS A 140 -0.67 16.98 15.97
C LYS A 140 -1.23 17.48 14.65
N GLN A 141 -0.68 17.01 13.53
CA GLN A 141 -1.11 17.47 12.20
C GLN A 141 -1.44 16.29 11.30
N SER A 142 -2.68 16.27 10.80
CA SER A 142 -3.09 15.43 9.68
C SER A 142 -2.65 16.07 8.37
N PHE A 143 -2.15 15.25 7.45
CA PHE A 143 -1.82 15.64 6.08
C PHE A 143 -2.83 15.11 5.06
N VAL A 144 -3.95 14.55 5.51
CA VAL A 144 -5.11 14.29 4.64
C VAL A 144 -5.64 15.63 4.13
N ALA A 145 -6.00 15.68 2.85
CA ALA A 145 -6.48 16.89 2.19
C ALA A 145 -7.72 17.48 2.91
N ALA A 146 -7.80 18.82 2.97
CA ALA A 146 -8.80 19.53 3.75
C ALA A 146 -10.24 19.34 3.21
N GLU A 147 -10.34 18.99 1.92
CA GLU A 147 -11.56 18.63 1.20
C GLU A 147 -12.21 17.35 1.75
N PHE A 148 -11.44 16.53 2.48
CA PHE A 148 -11.90 15.29 3.09
C PHE A 148 -11.78 15.36 4.63
N PRO A 149 -12.60 16.19 5.30
CA PRO A 149 -12.59 16.29 6.75
C PRO A 149 -13.02 14.96 7.41
N PRO A 150 -12.70 14.71 8.69
CA PRO A 150 -13.17 13.53 9.41
C PRO A 150 -14.70 13.40 9.37
N GLY A 151 -15.21 12.19 9.12
CA GLY A 151 -16.63 11.93 8.90
C GLY A 151 -17.11 12.16 7.47
N THR A 152 -16.20 12.27 6.51
CA THR A 152 -16.53 12.25 5.08
C THR A 152 -16.95 10.83 4.68
N HIS A 153 -18.07 10.68 3.99
CA HIS A 153 -18.55 9.37 3.54
C HIS A 153 -19.01 9.42 2.09
N GLU A 154 -18.58 8.41 1.34
CA GLU A 154 -19.05 8.10 -0.01
C GLU A 154 -18.98 9.29 -1.01
N VAL A 155 -17.95 10.14 -0.87
CA VAL A 155 -17.72 11.26 -1.78
C VAL A 155 -17.02 10.77 -3.04
N PHE A 156 -17.60 11.01 -4.21
CA PHE A 156 -16.97 10.64 -5.46
C PHE A 156 -15.66 11.40 -5.68
N VAL A 157 -14.60 10.67 -6.05
CA VAL A 157 -13.31 11.22 -6.45
C VAL A 157 -12.86 10.58 -7.76
N GLU A 158 -12.20 11.36 -8.61
CA GLU A 158 -11.57 10.85 -9.84
C GLU A 158 -10.21 10.21 -9.53
N ALA A 159 -9.75 9.32 -10.40
CA ALA A 159 -8.39 8.80 -10.33
C ALA A 159 -7.39 9.96 -10.46
N GLY A 160 -6.35 9.99 -9.61
CA GLY A 160 -5.37 11.07 -9.56
C GLY A 160 -5.77 12.24 -8.65
N THR A 161 -6.97 12.27 -8.07
CA THR A 161 -7.35 13.27 -7.05
C THR A 161 -6.36 13.23 -5.88
N VAL A 162 -5.83 14.38 -5.48
CA VAL A 162 -4.93 14.47 -4.31
C VAL A 162 -5.74 14.20 -3.03
N LEU A 163 -5.31 13.17 -2.30
CA LEU A 163 -5.94 12.71 -1.06
C LEU A 163 -5.26 13.27 0.19
N GLY A 164 -4.01 13.69 0.04
CA GLY A 164 -3.16 14.14 1.12
C GLY A 164 -1.70 14.06 0.74
N LYS A 165 -0.83 13.93 1.74
CA LYS A 165 0.62 13.79 1.55
C LYS A 165 1.22 12.80 2.53
N GLN A 166 2.34 12.20 2.16
CA GLN A 166 3.03 11.21 3.00
C GLN A 166 3.45 11.82 4.37
N GLY A 167 3.45 10.96 5.39
CA GLY A 167 3.89 11.28 6.75
C GLY A 167 4.50 10.05 7.43
N THR A 168 4.58 10.09 8.76
CA THR A 168 5.23 9.04 9.57
C THR A 168 4.37 8.55 10.75
N TRP A 169 3.11 8.98 10.83
CA TRP A 169 2.23 8.61 11.94
C TRP A 169 1.91 7.12 11.97
N SER A 170 2.21 6.43 13.08
CA SER A 170 1.98 4.99 13.25
C SER A 170 0.69 4.63 14.01
N GLY A 171 -0.09 5.62 14.43
CA GLY A 171 -1.14 5.46 15.45
C GLY A 171 -0.68 5.83 16.86
N THR A 172 0.61 6.06 17.07
CA THR A 172 1.18 6.51 18.34
C THR A 172 2.42 7.39 18.15
N GLN A 173 2.57 8.41 18.98
CA GLN A 173 3.73 9.32 18.94
C GLN A 173 5.03 8.65 19.40
N HIS A 174 4.96 7.51 20.10
CA HIS A 174 6.13 6.89 20.71
C HIS A 174 6.98 6.09 19.73
N ILE A 175 6.38 5.64 18.62
CA ILE A 175 7.02 4.73 17.66
C ILE A 175 6.56 5.13 16.26
N PRO A 176 7.00 6.28 15.71
CA PRO A 176 6.64 6.67 14.35
C PRO A 176 7.14 5.62 13.35
N THR A 177 6.48 5.56 12.20
CA THR A 177 6.95 4.76 11.07
C THR A 177 8.08 5.47 10.33
N GLY A 178 8.66 4.83 9.29
CA GLY A 178 9.44 5.58 8.30
C GLY A 178 8.55 6.49 7.46
N LEU A 179 9.11 7.48 6.75
CA LEU A 179 8.34 8.34 5.84
C LEU A 179 7.90 7.53 4.61
N HIS A 180 6.64 7.12 4.60
CA HIS A 180 6.06 6.35 3.49
C HIS A 180 4.55 6.51 3.44
N LEU A 181 3.98 6.16 2.28
CA LEU A 181 2.59 5.74 2.18
C LEU A 181 2.52 4.23 2.38
N HIS A 182 1.64 3.77 3.28
CA HIS A 182 1.15 2.40 3.24
C HIS A 182 -0.14 2.35 2.41
N PHE A 183 -0.10 1.57 1.34
CA PHE A 183 -1.21 1.38 0.40
C PHE A 183 -1.66 -0.08 0.37
N SER A 184 -2.96 -0.33 0.57
CA SER A 184 -3.51 -1.70 0.49
C SER A 184 -4.82 -1.74 -0.30
N VAL A 185 -5.13 -2.92 -0.84
CA VAL A 185 -6.40 -3.20 -1.50
C VAL A 185 -7.16 -4.21 -0.66
N VAL A 186 -8.21 -3.75 0.00
CA VAL A 186 -8.95 -4.47 1.03
C VAL A 186 -10.24 -5.05 0.46
N ARG A 187 -10.56 -6.27 0.90
CA ARG A 187 -11.81 -6.97 0.56
C ARG A 187 -13.00 -6.30 1.24
N SER A 188 -14.17 -6.42 0.63
CA SER A 188 -15.41 -6.07 1.31
C SER A 188 -15.81 -7.15 2.33
N LYS A 189 -16.44 -6.72 3.43
CA LYS A 189 -17.21 -7.57 4.33
C LYS A 189 -18.53 -7.97 3.67
N SER A 190 -19.26 -8.91 4.28
CA SER A 190 -20.56 -9.39 3.80
C SER A 190 -21.65 -8.31 3.79
N ASP A 191 -21.51 -7.27 4.61
CA ASP A 191 -22.40 -6.11 4.68
C ASP A 191 -22.04 -5.00 3.66
N GLY A 192 -21.01 -5.23 2.83
CA GLY A 192 -20.51 -4.25 1.89
C GLY A 192 -19.55 -3.22 2.49
N GLY A 193 -19.24 -3.28 3.79
CA GLY A 193 -18.18 -2.48 4.41
C GLY A 193 -16.78 -2.98 4.03
N TYR A 194 -15.73 -2.35 4.56
CA TYR A 194 -14.34 -2.79 4.36
C TYR A 194 -13.87 -3.72 5.48
N ALA A 195 -13.07 -4.73 5.12
CA ALA A 195 -12.42 -5.62 6.06
C ALA A 195 -11.27 -4.91 6.82
N ASN A 196 -10.72 -5.55 7.85
CA ASN A 196 -9.57 -5.02 8.59
C ASN A 196 -8.30 -5.15 7.74
N GLU A 197 -7.66 -4.03 7.41
CA GLU A 197 -6.50 -3.94 6.53
C GLU A 197 -5.24 -4.60 7.10
N THR A 198 -5.13 -4.74 8.43
CA THR A 198 -3.98 -5.40 9.07
C THR A 198 -3.95 -6.93 8.83
N GLY A 199 -5.08 -7.51 8.43
CA GLY A 199 -5.21 -8.92 8.11
C GLY A 199 -4.79 -9.22 6.67
N ILE A 200 -3.74 -10.02 6.48
CA ILE A 200 -3.27 -10.39 5.14
C ILE A 200 -4.36 -11.03 4.27
N ASP A 201 -5.19 -11.91 4.85
CA ASP A 201 -6.26 -12.60 4.13
C ASP A 201 -7.44 -11.66 3.76
N ASN A 202 -7.51 -10.50 4.41
CA ASN A 202 -8.48 -9.44 4.09
C ASN A 202 -8.04 -8.57 2.92
N THR A 203 -6.85 -8.80 2.36
CA THR A 203 -6.27 -7.96 1.30
C THR A 203 -5.99 -8.75 0.03
N TYR A 204 -5.95 -8.05 -1.09
CA TYR A 204 -5.37 -8.53 -2.35
C TYR A 204 -3.93 -8.01 -2.44
N ASP A 205 -3.06 -8.76 -3.12
CA ASP A 205 -1.73 -8.25 -3.49
C ASP A 205 -1.89 -7.03 -4.42
N PRO A 206 -1.42 -5.83 -4.03
CA PRO A 206 -1.47 -4.65 -4.90
C PRO A 206 -0.62 -4.78 -6.17
N GLY A 207 0.38 -5.67 -6.22
CA GLY A 207 1.35 -5.75 -7.32
C GLY A 207 0.70 -5.90 -8.70
N PRO A 208 -0.10 -6.96 -8.94
CA PRO A 208 -0.84 -7.11 -10.20
C PRO A 208 -1.83 -5.97 -10.49
N LEU A 209 -2.40 -5.37 -9.43
CA LEU A 209 -3.39 -4.30 -9.56
C LEU A 209 -2.76 -2.95 -9.93
N LEU A 210 -1.50 -2.74 -9.53
CA LEU A 210 -0.68 -1.57 -9.83
C LEU A 210 0.23 -1.77 -11.05
N GLY A 211 0.35 -2.99 -11.58
CA GLY A 211 1.27 -3.31 -12.67
C GLY A 211 2.72 -3.28 -12.24
N VAL A 212 3.00 -3.68 -10.99
CA VAL A 212 4.35 -3.74 -10.43
C VAL A 212 4.92 -5.14 -10.62
N THR A 213 6.17 -5.20 -11.03
CA THR A 213 6.95 -6.44 -11.06
C THR A 213 8.30 -6.23 -10.41
N ALA A 214 8.88 -7.33 -9.91
CA ALA A 214 10.26 -7.34 -9.46
C ALA A 214 11.19 -7.46 -10.68
N ASP A 215 12.21 -6.61 -10.76
CA ASP A 215 13.27 -6.76 -11.76
C ASP A 215 14.28 -7.87 -11.39
N ALA A 216 15.31 -8.05 -12.21
CA ALA A 216 16.35 -9.06 -11.99
C ALA A 216 17.11 -8.89 -10.65
N ASN A 217 17.05 -7.71 -10.03
CA ASN A 217 17.67 -7.40 -8.74
C ASN A 217 16.65 -7.39 -7.58
N GLY A 218 15.39 -7.79 -7.83
CA GLY A 218 14.31 -7.81 -6.85
C GLY A 218 13.71 -6.43 -6.54
N VAL A 219 14.06 -5.39 -7.30
CA VAL A 219 13.47 -4.05 -7.14
C VAL A 219 12.05 -4.09 -7.68
N LEU A 220 11.07 -3.73 -6.85
CA LEU A 220 9.68 -3.59 -7.28
C LEU A 220 9.53 -2.26 -8.02
N ARG A 221 9.13 -2.33 -9.28
CA ARG A 221 8.99 -1.16 -10.15
C ARG A 221 7.86 -1.32 -11.14
N CYS A 222 7.52 -0.22 -11.79
CA CYS A 222 6.53 -0.17 -12.85
C CYS A 222 6.91 -1.14 -13.98
N ALA A 223 6.01 -2.07 -14.32
CA ALA A 223 6.19 -2.92 -15.48
C ALA A 223 6.16 -2.07 -16.77
N SER A 224 7.05 -2.43 -17.70
CA SER A 224 7.13 -1.85 -19.04
C SER A 224 6.00 -2.33 -19.94
#